data_AF-A0A382ITV6-F1
#
_entry.id   AF-A0A382ITV6-F1
#
_cell.length_a   1.000
_cell.length_b   1.000
_cell.length_c   1.000
_cell.angle_alpha   90.00
_cell.angle_beta   90.00
_cell.angle_gamma   90.00
#
_symmetry.space_group_name_H-M   'P 1'
#
loop_
_entity.id
_entity.type
_entity.pdbx_description
1 polymer ?
#
loop_
_entity_poly.entity_id
_entity_poly.type
_entity_poly.pdbx_seq_one_letter_code
_entity_poly.pdbx_strand_id
1 'polypeptide(L)'
;MVNRTSQIFSPWVIEDIHAKSDLGRYRIRGFSSFQKVTHFDDLTFLSTGLTRFPLEGYKEKCNTRTIIGGLNAKNPLVLDTPIYITGMSYGALSANAKTALGKAASMVGTASCTGDGGMLPSERKSSDKLIYQVLPSRYG
;
A
#
# COMPACT_ATOMS: atom_id res chain seq x y z
N MET A 1 -6.75 20.76 -24.13
CA MET A 1 -7.28 21.44 -22.93
C MET A 1 -6.73 20.71 -21.71
N VAL A 2 -5.86 21.32 -20.90
CA VAL A 2 -5.30 20.66 -19.71
C VAL A 2 -6.30 20.82 -18.56
N ASN A 3 -6.84 19.71 -18.06
CA ASN A 3 -7.70 19.73 -16.89
C ASN A 3 -6.89 20.15 -15.66
N ARG A 4 -7.41 21.12 -14.88
CA ARG A 4 -6.73 21.63 -13.68
C ARG A 4 -6.65 20.62 -12.54
N THR A 5 -7.44 19.55 -12.59
CA THR A 5 -7.54 18.56 -11.51
C THR A 5 -7.31 17.15 -12.05
N SER A 6 -6.54 16.35 -11.31
CA SER A 6 -6.40 14.92 -11.56
C SER A 6 -7.76 14.23 -11.42
N GLN A 7 -8.07 13.32 -12.34
CA GLN A 7 -9.28 12.50 -12.24
C GLN A 7 -9.19 11.49 -11.07
N ILE A 8 -7.98 11.07 -10.71
CA ILE A 8 -7.72 10.04 -9.69
C ILE A 8 -7.39 10.69 -8.33
N PHE A 9 -6.55 11.73 -8.35
CA PHE A 9 -6.13 12.49 -7.16
C PHE A 9 -6.77 13.87 -7.15
N SER A 10 -8.08 13.90 -7.20
CA SER A 10 -8.82 15.14 -7.08
C SER A 10 -8.77 15.69 -5.64
N PRO A 11 -9.08 16.98 -5.42
CA PRO A 11 -8.97 17.58 -4.09
C PRO A 11 -9.74 16.83 -3.00
N TRP A 12 -10.94 16.32 -3.30
CA TRP A 12 -11.74 15.57 -2.33
C TRP A 12 -11.17 14.17 -2.04
N VAL A 13 -10.47 13.54 -3.01
CA VAL A 13 -9.77 12.27 -2.78
C VAL A 13 -8.57 12.50 -1.85
N ILE A 14 -7.82 13.57 -2.07
CA ILE A 14 -6.67 13.94 -1.23
C ILE A 14 -7.15 14.27 0.19
N GLU A 15 -8.22 15.05 0.34
CA GLU A 15 -8.84 15.35 1.63
C GLU A 15 -9.25 14.07 2.37
N ASP A 16 -9.87 13.11 1.67
CA ASP A 16 -10.27 11.84 2.27
C ASP A 16 -9.06 10.98 2.68
N ILE A 17 -7.98 10.97 1.89
CA ILE A 17 -6.72 10.31 2.26
C ILE A 17 -6.20 10.92 3.56
N HIS A 18 -6.10 12.25 3.65
CA HIS A 18 -5.63 12.93 4.87
C HIS A 18 -6.53 12.61 6.07
N ALA A 19 -7.85 12.73 5.92
CA ALA A 19 -8.80 12.42 6.99
C ALA A 19 -8.68 10.97 7.49
N LYS A 20 -8.54 9.99 6.59
CA LYS A 20 -8.33 8.59 6.98
C LYS A 20 -6.99 8.36 7.67
N SER A 21 -5.95 9.08 7.23
CA SER A 21 -4.61 9.03 7.83
C SER A 21 -4.64 9.49 9.28
N ASP A 22 -5.35 10.58 9.55
CA ASP A 22 -5.47 11.16 10.89
C ASP A 22 -6.40 10.34 11.81
N LEU A 23 -7.51 9.83 11.26
CA LEU A 23 -8.52 9.09 12.04
C LEU A 23 -8.13 7.64 12.31
N GLY A 24 -7.27 7.03 11.48
CA GLY A 24 -6.94 5.60 11.57
C GLY A 24 -8.11 4.65 11.27
N ARG A 25 -9.22 5.16 10.72
CA ARG A 25 -10.41 4.38 10.34
C ARG A 25 -11.01 4.90 9.04
N TYR A 26 -11.77 4.04 8.37
CA TYR A 26 -12.49 4.45 7.15
C TYR A 26 -13.67 5.38 7.49
N ARG A 27 -13.96 6.35 6.61
CA ARG A 27 -15.20 7.12 6.61
C ARG A 27 -16.27 6.31 5.87
N ILE A 28 -17.45 6.14 6.46
CA ILE A 28 -18.61 5.58 5.76
C ILE A 28 -19.00 6.56 4.65
N ARG A 29 -19.09 6.07 3.41
CA ARG A 29 -19.52 6.86 2.25
C ARG A 29 -20.50 6.05 1.40
N GLY A 30 -21.44 6.75 0.77
CA GLY A 30 -22.50 6.16 -0.06
C GLY A 30 -22.72 6.90 -1.38
N PHE A 31 -21.64 7.24 -2.10
CA PHE A 31 -21.75 7.91 -3.40
C PHE A 31 -20.74 7.40 -4.43
N SER A 32 -21.19 7.34 -5.69
CA SER A 32 -20.46 6.94 -6.91
C SER A 32 -20.45 8.11 -7.93
N SER A 33 -19.61 8.01 -8.98
CA SER A 33 -19.33 9.05 -9.99
C SER A 33 -20.09 8.84 -11.32
N PHE A 34 -20.24 9.89 -12.14
CA PHE A 34 -21.06 9.93 -13.38
C PHE A 34 -20.28 9.80 -14.72
N GLN A 35 -18.95 9.59 -14.75
CA GLN A 35 -18.16 9.47 -16.00
C GLN A 35 -17.10 8.37 -15.93
N LYS A 36 -16.79 7.73 -17.09
CA LYS A 36 -15.97 6.51 -17.22
C LYS A 36 -14.55 6.74 -17.73
N VAL A 37 -13.59 6.09 -17.09
CA VAL A 37 -12.27 5.68 -17.61
C VAL A 37 -12.00 4.27 -17.09
N THR A 38 -11.39 3.39 -17.91
CA THR A 38 -11.19 1.99 -17.51
C THR A 38 -10.29 1.87 -16.29
N HIS A 39 -10.83 1.36 -15.18
CA HIS A 39 -10.21 1.29 -13.85
C HIS A 39 -10.59 -0.02 -13.13
N PHE A 40 -10.00 -0.31 -11.97
CA PHE A 40 -10.45 -1.44 -11.14
C PHE A 40 -11.96 -1.35 -10.79
N ASP A 41 -12.56 -0.16 -10.88
CA ASP A 41 -14.00 0.07 -10.69
C ASP A 41 -14.88 -0.52 -11.81
N ASP A 42 -14.31 -0.91 -12.96
CA ASP A 42 -15.03 -1.65 -14.01
C ASP A 42 -15.07 -3.17 -13.75
N LEU A 43 -14.33 -3.65 -12.76
CA LEU A 43 -14.39 -5.04 -12.32
C LEU A 43 -15.54 -5.21 -11.31
N THR A 44 -16.50 -6.07 -11.65
CA THR A 44 -17.54 -6.49 -10.69
C THR A 44 -17.13 -7.80 -10.04
N PHE A 45 -16.91 -7.79 -8.72
CA PHE A 45 -16.69 -8.99 -7.94
C PHE A 45 -18.02 -9.62 -7.54
N LEU A 46 -18.19 -10.92 -7.80
CA LEU A 46 -19.38 -11.65 -7.36
C LEU A 46 -19.36 -11.77 -5.83
N SER A 47 -20.44 -11.32 -5.18
CA SER A 47 -20.56 -11.44 -3.74
C SER A 47 -20.71 -12.91 -3.34
N THR A 48 -20.18 -13.23 -2.17
CA THR A 48 -20.47 -14.50 -1.50
C THR A 48 -21.92 -14.49 -1.02
N GLY A 49 -22.64 -15.59 -1.19
CA GLY A 49 -24.06 -15.69 -0.78
C GLY A 49 -24.81 -16.85 -1.42
N LEU A 50 -24.41 -17.27 -2.62
CA LEU A 50 -24.96 -18.48 -3.25
C LEU A 50 -24.18 -19.76 -2.87
N THR A 51 -22.86 -19.64 -2.67
CA THR A 51 -21.97 -20.80 -2.45
C THR A 51 -21.41 -20.92 -1.03
N ARG A 52 -21.28 -19.82 -0.30
CA ARG A 52 -20.86 -19.80 1.12
C ARG A 52 -21.34 -18.53 1.83
N PHE A 53 -21.46 -18.62 3.15
CA PHE A 53 -21.76 -17.46 4.00
C PHE A 53 -20.58 -16.47 4.02
N PRO A 54 -20.85 -15.15 4.03
CA PRO A 54 -19.82 -14.15 4.24
C PRO A 54 -19.20 -14.29 5.63
N LEU A 55 -17.90 -14.03 5.72
CA LEU A 55 -17.22 -13.97 7.01
C LEU A 55 -17.82 -12.83 7.84
N GLU A 56 -18.28 -13.16 9.03
CA GLU A 56 -18.77 -12.18 9.98
C GLU A 56 -17.59 -11.66 10.81
N GLY A 57 -17.22 -10.39 10.64
CA GLY A 57 -15.98 -9.84 11.23
C GLY A 57 -15.86 -9.90 12.76
N TYR A 58 -16.96 -10.14 13.48
CA TYR A 58 -16.94 -10.37 14.93
C TYR A 58 -16.82 -11.86 15.31
N LYS A 59 -17.16 -12.79 14.40
CA LYS A 59 -17.01 -14.25 14.59
C LYS A 59 -15.67 -14.74 14.08
N GLU A 60 -15.24 -14.25 12.92
CA GLU A 60 -14.11 -14.77 12.17
C GLU A 60 -13.22 -13.65 11.66
N LYS A 61 -11.90 -13.86 11.71
CA LYS A 61 -10.92 -12.92 11.17
C LYS A 61 -10.64 -13.22 9.70
N CYS A 62 -10.67 -12.19 8.86
CA CYS A 62 -10.17 -12.30 7.49
C CYS A 62 -8.63 -12.39 7.52
N ASN A 63 -8.08 -13.54 7.11
CA ASN A 63 -6.64 -13.72 7.03
C ASN A 63 -6.10 -13.08 5.73
N THR A 64 -5.39 -11.98 5.88
CA THR A 64 -4.77 -11.23 4.78
C THR A 64 -3.29 -11.56 4.56
N ARG A 65 -2.76 -12.53 5.33
CA ARG A 65 -1.37 -12.94 5.26
C ARG A 65 -1.03 -13.41 3.85
N THR A 66 0.04 -12.84 3.30
CA THR A 66 0.49 -13.08 1.93
C THR A 66 1.93 -13.58 1.96
N ILE A 67 2.21 -14.66 1.23
CA ILE A 67 3.55 -15.24 1.12
C ILE A 67 4.03 -15.11 -0.32
N ILE A 68 5.07 -14.31 -0.55
CA ILE A 68 5.69 -14.12 -1.85
C ILE A 68 6.92 -15.02 -1.95
N GLY A 69 7.00 -15.80 -3.04
CA GLY A 69 8.10 -16.75 -3.27
C GLY A 69 7.95 -18.09 -2.55
N GLY A 70 6.79 -18.41 -1.98
CA GLY A 70 6.58 -19.61 -1.16
C GLY A 70 6.86 -20.96 -1.85
N LEU A 71 6.87 -21.02 -3.18
CA LEU A 71 7.16 -22.26 -3.92
C LEU A 71 8.66 -22.58 -4.01
N ASN A 72 9.50 -21.57 -4.29
CA ASN A 72 10.89 -21.78 -4.72
C ASN A 72 11.92 -20.97 -3.90
N ALA A 73 11.50 -19.97 -3.12
CA ALA A 73 12.43 -19.14 -2.37
C ALA A 73 12.90 -19.88 -1.11
N LYS A 74 14.21 -19.90 -0.87
CA LYS A 74 14.78 -20.40 0.39
C LYS A 74 14.27 -19.62 1.60
N ASN A 75 14.07 -18.31 1.43
CA ASN A 75 13.51 -17.41 2.43
C ASN A 75 12.34 -16.63 1.81
N PRO A 76 11.11 -17.19 1.81
CA PRO A 76 9.93 -16.51 1.28
C PRO A 76 9.63 -15.22 2.07
N LEU A 77 9.15 -14.20 1.36
CA LEU A 77 8.70 -12.96 2.00
C LEU A 77 7.29 -13.17 2.53
N VAL A 78 7.15 -13.20 3.85
CA VAL A 78 5.86 -13.29 4.53
C VAL A 78 5.41 -11.88 4.93
N LEU A 79 4.20 -11.49 4.55
CA LEU A 79 3.56 -10.23 4.90
C LEU A 79 2.24 -10.51 5.60
N ASP A 80 1.85 -9.67 6.55
CA ASP A 80 0.54 -9.77 7.21
C ASP A 80 -0.59 -9.18 6.36
N THR A 81 -0.24 -8.39 5.34
CA THR A 81 -1.17 -7.75 4.39
C THR A 81 -0.73 -7.99 2.94
N PRO A 82 -1.66 -7.94 1.96
CA PRO A 82 -1.35 -8.17 0.54
C PRO A 82 -0.79 -6.93 -0.17
N ILE A 83 -0.43 -5.88 0.57
CA ILE A 83 0.08 -4.62 0.04
C ILE A 83 1.39 -4.28 0.73
N TYR A 84 2.33 -3.65 0.03
CA TYR A 84 3.57 -3.13 0.59
C TYR A 84 3.88 -1.75 0.03
N ILE A 85 4.75 -0.99 0.68
CA ILE A 85 5.13 0.36 0.24
C ILE A 85 6.20 0.25 -0.85
N THR A 86 5.86 0.68 -2.06
CA THR A 86 6.75 0.62 -3.23
C THR A 86 7.92 1.62 -3.14
N GLY A 87 8.90 1.44 -4.03
CA GLY A 87 10.15 2.20 -4.05
C GLY A 87 9.94 3.66 -4.42
N MET A 88 10.36 4.55 -3.52
CA MET A 88 10.47 5.99 -3.75
C MET A 88 11.83 6.44 -3.24
N SER A 89 12.56 7.17 -4.08
CA SER A 89 13.97 7.50 -3.85
C SER A 89 14.19 8.38 -2.63
N TYR A 90 15.31 8.16 -1.92
CA TYR A 90 15.89 9.24 -1.13
C TYR A 90 16.46 10.30 -2.09
N GLY A 91 16.04 11.55 -1.90
CA GLY A 91 16.25 12.63 -2.86
C GLY A 91 14.92 13.12 -3.44
N ALA A 92 14.06 12.20 -3.89
CA ALA A 92 12.65 12.51 -4.18
C ALA A 92 11.84 12.67 -2.90
N LEU A 93 12.13 11.84 -1.89
CA LEU A 93 11.58 11.94 -0.54
C LEU A 93 12.65 12.38 0.47
N SER A 94 12.18 13.02 1.53
CA SER A 94 13.01 13.38 2.69
C SER A 94 13.39 12.16 3.53
N ALA A 95 14.49 12.24 4.27
CA ALA A 95 14.91 11.19 5.20
C ALA A 95 13.85 10.88 6.27
N ASN A 96 13.12 11.91 6.71
CA ASN A 96 12.02 11.76 7.66
C ASN A 96 10.87 10.95 7.05
N ALA A 97 10.50 11.23 5.80
CA ALA A 97 9.46 10.47 5.10
C ALA A 97 9.86 9.00 4.94
N LYS A 98 11.10 8.72 4.51
CA LYS A 98 11.63 7.36 4.37
C LYS A 98 11.59 6.59 5.70
N THR A 99 12.00 7.23 6.78
CA THR A 99 11.96 6.63 8.13
C THR A 99 10.53 6.39 8.61
N ALA A 100 9.59 7.31 8.32
CA ALA A 100 8.19 7.15 8.65
C ALA A 100 7.55 5.98 7.90
N LEU A 101 7.84 5.84 6.60
CA LEU A 101 7.37 4.72 5.78
C LEU A 101 7.89 3.37 6.31
N GLY A 102 9.16 3.32 6.72
CA GLY A 102 9.74 2.12 7.33
C GLY A 102 9.05 1.72 8.64
N LYS A 103 8.81 2.68 9.53
CA LYS A 103 8.04 2.46 10.77
C LYS A 103 6.62 1.98 10.49
N ALA A 104 5.91 2.63 9.57
CA ALA A 104 4.54 2.28 9.21
C ALA A 104 4.47 0.87 8.61
N ALA A 105 5.39 0.51 7.72
CA ALA A 105 5.48 -0.83 7.15
C ALA A 105 5.63 -1.89 8.25
N SER A 106 6.55 -1.68 9.20
CA SER A 106 6.76 -2.58 10.34
C SER A 106 5.53 -2.71 11.22
N MET A 107 4.86 -1.60 11.54
CA MET A 107 3.66 -1.59 12.38
C MET A 107 2.49 -2.35 11.75
N VAL A 108 2.35 -2.27 10.42
CA VAL A 108 1.30 -2.96 9.64
C VAL A 108 1.69 -4.40 9.28
N GLY A 109 2.92 -4.82 9.57
CA GLY A 109 3.41 -6.15 9.23
C GLY A 109 3.70 -6.35 7.73
N THR A 110 4.00 -5.27 7.02
CA THR A 110 4.34 -5.28 5.60
C THR A 110 5.79 -4.85 5.32
N ALA A 111 6.18 -4.82 4.04
CA ALA A 111 7.48 -4.38 3.57
C ALA A 111 7.47 -2.93 3.09
N SER A 112 8.67 -2.34 3.11
CA SER A 112 8.98 -1.06 2.44
C SER A 112 10.09 -1.28 1.41
N CYS A 113 10.23 -0.38 0.45
CA CYS A 113 11.27 -0.45 -0.59
C CYS A 113 12.10 0.85 -0.62
N THR A 114 13.41 0.71 -0.80
CA THR A 114 14.37 1.83 -0.75
C THR A 114 14.17 2.83 -1.89
N GLY A 115 13.72 2.37 -3.05
CA GLY A 115 13.83 3.17 -4.28
C GLY A 115 15.28 3.30 -4.74
N ASP A 116 15.52 4.20 -5.68
CA ASP A 116 16.81 4.39 -6.37
C ASP A 116 17.83 5.26 -5.64
N GLY A 117 17.45 5.93 -4.57
CA GLY A 117 18.32 6.84 -3.80
C GLY A 117 19.22 6.16 -2.77
N GLY A 118 19.37 4.84 -2.83
CA GLY A 118 20.08 4.06 -1.81
C GLY A 118 19.28 3.84 -0.52
N MET A 119 19.92 3.25 0.49
CA MET A 119 19.30 2.90 1.77
C MET A 119 19.83 3.77 2.91
N LEU A 120 18.94 4.50 3.57
CA LEU A 120 19.30 5.26 4.76
C LEU A 120 19.46 4.32 5.98
N PRO A 121 20.45 4.56 6.87
CA PRO A 121 20.57 3.80 8.11
C PRO A 121 19.31 3.85 8.99
N SER A 122 18.63 5.01 9.03
CA SER A 122 17.39 5.18 9.79
C SER A 122 16.23 4.38 9.22
N GLU A 123 16.09 4.33 7.89
CA GLU A 123 15.09 3.52 7.19
C GLU A 123 15.31 2.04 7.51
N ARG A 124 16.55 1.53 7.34
CA ARG A 124 16.89 0.14 7.67
C ARG A 124 16.58 -0.21 9.11
N LYS A 125 16.89 0.68 10.06
CA LYS A 125 16.60 0.44 11.48
C LYS A 125 15.09 0.43 11.79
N SER A 126 14.31 1.22 11.05
CA SER A 126 12.86 1.31 11.25
C SER A 126 12.04 0.22 10.57
N SER A 127 12.57 -0.37 9.49
CA SER A 127 11.88 -1.39 8.70
C SER A 127 12.24 -2.79 9.20
N ASP A 128 11.24 -3.59 9.53
CA ASP A 128 11.38 -5.03 9.79
C ASP A 128 11.71 -5.75 8.46
N LYS A 129 10.86 -5.53 7.45
CA LYS A 129 11.03 -6.06 6.09
C LYS A 129 11.33 -4.90 5.13
N LEU A 130 12.54 -4.88 4.59
CA LEU A 130 13.00 -3.87 3.64
C LEU A 130 13.48 -4.53 2.37
N ILE A 131 12.92 -4.12 1.24
CA ILE A 131 13.30 -4.51 -0.11
C ILE A 131 14.31 -3.47 -0.61
N TYR A 132 15.51 -3.93 -0.95
CA TYR A 132 16.53 -3.07 -1.54
C TYR A 132 16.38 -3.07 -3.06
N GLN A 133 16.27 -1.89 -3.66
CA GLN A 133 16.16 -1.74 -5.11
C GLN A 133 17.54 -1.50 -5.72
N VAL A 134 17.93 -2.35 -6.67
CA VAL A 134 19.18 -2.22 -7.43
C VAL A 134 18.87 -1.71 -8.83
N LEU A 135 19.50 -0.60 -9.22
CA LEU A 135 19.37 0.00 -10.55
C LEU A 135 20.70 -0.03 -11.29
N PRO A 136 20.70 0.12 -12.64
CA PRO A 136 21.93 0.20 -13.42
C PRO A 136 22.92 1.25 -12.91
N SER A 137 22.42 2.39 -12.41
CA SER A 137 23.24 3.51 -11.91
C SER A 137 23.94 3.25 -10.58
N ARG A 138 23.49 2.25 -9.79
CA ARG A 138 24.08 1.87 -8.50
C ARG A 138 24.37 3.06 -7.55
N TYR A 139 23.38 3.95 -7.37
CA TYR A 139 23.52 5.15 -6.53
C TYR A 139 23.70 4.87 -5.03
N GLY A 140 23.59 3.62 -4.59
CA GLY A 140 23.82 3.17 -3.21
C GLY A 140 24.31 1.75 -3.17
#